data_AF-A0A9X0EB55-F1
#
_entry.id   AF-A0A9X0EB55-F1
#
_cell.length_a   1.000
_cell.length_b   1.000
_cell.length_c   1.000
_cell.angle_alpha   90.00
_cell.angle_beta   90.00
_cell.angle_gamma   90.00
#
_symmetry.space_group_name_H-M   'P 1'
#
loop_
_entity.id
_entity.type
_entity.pdbx_description
1 polymer ?
#
loop_
_entity_poly.entity_id
_entity_poly.type
_entity_poly.pdbx_seq_one_letter_code
_entity_poly.pdbx_strand_id
1 'polypeptide(L)' 'MDPAAFEEWMMTLLITGLVGFMGFIVWDLAKKSKAGRFGTFLLFGVLGLGILAFVIKSVVIAYL' A
#
# COMPACT_ATOMS: atom_id res chain seq x y z
N MET A 1 26.73 6.43 6.90
CA MET A 1 25.90 5.71 5.92
C MET A 1 26.15 6.39 4.59
N ASP A 2 26.39 5.62 3.52
CA ASP A 2 26.52 6.21 2.18
C ASP A 2 25.24 7.01 1.85
N PRO A 3 25.32 8.24 1.33
CA PRO A 3 24.15 9.08 1.09
C PRO A 3 23.11 8.38 0.20
N ALA A 4 23.55 7.57 -0.77
CA ALA A 4 22.66 6.79 -1.64
C ALA A 4 21.84 5.75 -0.87
N ALA A 5 22.45 5.03 0.08
CA ALA A 5 21.74 4.05 0.89
C ALA A 5 20.72 4.73 1.81
N PHE A 6 21.07 5.88 2.40
CA PHE A 6 20.14 6.64 3.23
C PHE A 6 18.90 7.10 2.45
N GLU A 7 19.08 7.57 1.22
CA GLU A 7 18.01 7.99 0.34
C GLU A 7 17.05 6.83 -0.01
N GLU A 8 17.58 5.66 -0.36
CA GLU A 8 16.80 4.47 -0.68
C GLU A 8 15.95 3.99 0.51
N TRP A 9 16.56 3.93 1.70
CA TRP A 9 15.87 3.55 2.92
C TRP A 9 14.77 4.54 3.29
N MET A 10 15.03 5.84 3.16
CA MET A 10 14.04 6.87 3.44
C MET A 10 12.86 6.82 2.48
N MET A 11 13.13 6.74 1.18
CA MET A 11 12.08 6.63 0.15
C MET A 11 11.20 5.40 0.39
N THR A 12 11.80 4.25 0.70
CA THR A 12 11.06 3.03 0.98
C THR A 12 10.18 3.19 2.23
N LEU A 13 10.72 3.71 3.33
CA LEU A 13 9.99 3.88 4.59
C LEU A 13 8.85 4.91 4.49
N LEU A 14 9.10 6.07 3.88
CA LEU A 14 8.10 7.12 3.72
C LEU A 14 6.95 6.66 2.82
N ILE A 15 7.25 6.02 1.69
CA ILE A 15 6.22 5.53 0.75
C ILE A 15 5.41 4.41 1.40
N THR A 16 6.06 3.43 2.04
CA THR A 16 5.34 2.35 2.71
C THR A 16 4.46 2.85 3.86
N GLY A 17 4.94 3.84 4.64
CA GLY A 17 4.14 4.53 5.65
C GLY A 17 2.92 5.25 5.07
N LEU A 18 3.08 5.98 3.96
CA LEU A 18 1.99 6.69 3.29
C LEU A 18 0.93 5.73 2.76
N VAL A 19 1.35 4.63 2.13
CA VAL A 19 0.44 3.57 1.64
C VAL A 19 -0.32 2.92 2.80
N GLY A 20 0.36 2.67 3.94
CA GLY A 20 -0.29 2.20 5.15
C GLY A 20 -1.36 3.16 5.67
N PHE A 21 -1.07 4.47 5.65
CA PHE A 21 -2.04 5.50 6.04
C PHE A 21 -3.24 5.57 5.09
N MET A 22 -3.03 5.41 3.78
CA MET A 22 -4.14 5.25 2.82
C MET A 22 -5.01 4.02 3.14
N GLY A 23 -4.40 2.90 3.51
CA GLY A 23 -5.12 1.70 3.97
C GLY A 23 -5.99 1.98 5.20
N PHE A 24 -5.46 2.73 6.17
CA PHE A 24 -6.21 3.14 7.36
C PHE A 24 -7.40 4.06 7.02
N ILE A 25 -7.21 5.04 6.13
CA ILE A 25 -8.29 5.93 5.68
C ILE A 25 -9.41 5.12 5.01
N VAL A 26 -9.06 4.17 4.14
CA VAL A 26 -10.06 3.34 3.45
C VAL A 26 -10.80 2.43 4.43
N TRP A 27 -10.13 1.93 5.47
CA TRP A 27 -10.77 1.21 6.56
C TRP A 27 -11.77 2.09 7.33
N ASP A 28 -11.39 3.32 7.69
CA ASP A 28 -12.29 4.28 8.34
C ASP A 28 -13.48 4.65 7.44
N LEU A 29 -13.22 4.86 6.15
CA LEU A 29 -14.24 5.17 5.15
C LEU A 29 -15.22 4.01 4.97
N ALA A 30 -14.74 2.76 4.91
CA ALA A 30 -15.59 1.57 4.81
C ALA A 30 -16.56 1.47 6.00
N LYS A 31 -16.07 1.76 7.22
CA LYS A 31 -16.90 1.81 8.43
C LYS A 31 -17.89 2.98 8.41
N LYS A 32 -17.45 4.21 8.10
CA LYS A 32 -18.31 5.40 8.06
C LYS A 32 -19.38 5.33 6.97
N SER A 33 -19.04 4.81 5.81
CA SER A 33 -19.94 4.74 4.65
C SER A 33 -20.98 3.63 4.78
N LYS A 34 -20.99 2.86 5.89
CA LYS A 34 -21.81 1.63 6.04
C LYS A 34 -21.67 0.73 4.81
N ALA A 35 -20.44 0.64 4.28
CA ALA A 35 -20.18 -0.22 3.14
C ALA A 35 -20.57 -1.64 3.55
N GLY A 36 -21.63 -2.18 2.95
CA GLY A 36 -22.11 -3.52 3.24
C GLY A 36 -21.01 -4.56 3.02
N ARG A 37 -21.31 -5.84 3.28
CA ARG A 37 -20.34 -6.94 3.11
C ARG A 37 -19.62 -6.91 1.76
N PHE A 38 -20.33 -6.57 0.68
CA PHE A 38 -19.78 -6.39 -0.66
C PHE A 38 -18.90 -5.14 -0.82
N GLY A 39 -19.33 -3.99 -0.27
CA GLY A 39 -18.60 -2.73 -0.39
C GLY A 39 -17.26 -2.78 0.33
N THR A 40 -17.22 -3.37 1.53
CA THR A 40 -15.96 -3.58 2.27
C THR A 40 -15.05 -4.55 1.51
N PHE A 41 -15.58 -5.63 0.93
CA PHE A 41 -14.78 -6.58 0.15
C PHE A 41 -14.16 -5.95 -1.10
N LEU A 42 -14.88 -5.07 -1.79
CA LEU A 42 -14.36 -4.35 -2.96
C LEU A 42 -13.32 -3.30 -2.56
N LEU A 43 -13.57 -2.55 -1.48
CA LEU A 43 -12.64 -1.55 -0.94
C LEU A 43 -11.31 -2.17 -0.52
N PHE A 44 -11.34 -3.31 0.19
CA PHE A 44 -10.13 -4.07 0.52
C PHE A 44 -9.54 -4.80 -0.69
N GLY A 45 -10.37 -5.24 -1.64
CA GLY A 45 -9.92 -5.90 -2.86
C GLY A 45 -9.11 -4.97 -3.77
N VAL A 46 -9.60 -3.76 -4.04
CA VAL A 46 -8.89 -2.75 -4.85
C VAL A 46 -7.59 -2.32 -4.16
N LEU A 47 -7.63 -2.11 -2.84
CA LEU A 47 -6.45 -1.71 -2.08
C LEU A 47 -5.41 -2.84 -2.02
N GLY A 48 -5.87 -4.08 -1.83
CA GLY A 48 -5.05 -5.29 -1.89
C GLY A 48 -4.42 -5.51 -3.26
N LEU A 49 -5.17 -5.31 -4.35
CA LEU A 49 -4.65 -5.37 -5.72
C LEU A 49 -3.57 -4.30 -5.97
N GLY A 50 -3.73 -3.09 -5.44
CA GLY A 50 -2.72 -2.04 -5.53
C GLY A 50 -1.40 -2.42 -4.84
N ILE A 51 -1.48 -2.99 -3.62
CA ILE A 51 -0.32 -3.48 -2.89
C ILE A 51 0.30 -4.69 -3.63
N LEU A 52 -0.53 -5.61 -4.11
CA LEU A 52 -0.08 -6.80 -4.82
C LEU A 52 0.69 -6.43 -6.11
N ALA A 53 0.20 -5.45 -6.86
CA ALA A 53 0.89 -4.94 -8.06
C ALA A 53 2.25 -4.31 -7.72
N PHE A 54 2.34 -3.58 -6.59
CA PHE A 54 3.60 -3.03 -6.10
C PHE A 54 4.59 -4.13 -5.74
N VAL A 55 4.14 -5.17 -5.04
CA VAL A 55 4.98 -6.33 -4.67
C VAL A 55 5.45 -7.09 -5.92
N ILE A 56 4.56 -7.37 -6.86
CA ILE A 56 4.92 -8.04 -8.12
C ILE A 56 5.98 -7.22 -8.87
N LYS A 57 5.80 -5.90 -8.99
CA LYS A 57 6.82 -5.02 -9.60
C LYS A 57 8.16 -5.12 -8.87
N SER A 58 8.18 -5.04 -7.54
CA SER A 58 9.42 -5.15 -6.75
C SER A 58 10.12 -6.49 -6.96
N VAL A 59 9.37 -7.59 -7.02
CA VAL A 59 9.90 -8.93 -7.31
C VAL A 59 10.44 -8.99 -8.74
N VAL A 60 9.71 -8.46 -9.73
CA VAL A 60 10.17 -8.41 -11.12
C VAL A 60 11.49 -7.64 -11.24
N ILE A 61 11.62 -6.46 -10.62
CA ILE A 61 12.86 -5.68 -10.63
C ILE A 61 14.01 -6.40 -9.91
N ALA A 62 13.71 -7.16 -8.85
CA ALA A 62 14.74 -7.85 -8.09
C ALA A 62 15.27 -9.12 -8.79
N TYR A 63 14.44 -9.79 -9.60
CA TYR A 63 14.76 -11.09 -10.21
C TYR A 63 14.95 -11.07 -11.74
N LEU A 64 14.58 -9.99 -12.43
CA LEU A 64 14.69 -9.82 -13.89
C LEU A 64 15.60 -8.63 -14.23
#